data_AF-K9KDS4-F1
#
_entry.id   AF-K9KDS4-F1
#
_cell.length_a   1.000
_cell.length_b   1.000
_cell.length_c   1.000
_cell.angle_alpha   90.00
_cell.angle_beta   90.00
_cell.angle_gamma   90.00
#
_symmetry.space_group_name_H-M   'P 1'
#
loop_
_entity.id
_entity.type
_entity.pdbx_description
1 polymer ?
#
loop_
_entity_poly.entity_id
_entity_poly.type
_entity_poly.pdbx_seq_one_letter_code
_entity_poly.pdbx_strand_id
1 'polypeptide(L)'
;GRIACANVLSDLYAMGVTECDNMLMLLGVSNKMTDRERDKVMPLIIQGFKDAAEEAGTSVTGGQTVLNPWIVLGGVATTVCQPNEFIMPDNAVPGDVLVLTKPLGTQVAVAVHQWLDIPEKWNKIKLVVTQEDVELAYQEAMMNMARLNRTAAGLMHTFNAHAATDITGFGILGHAQNLAKQQRNEVSFVIHNLPVLAKMAAVSKACGNMFGLMHGTCPETSGGLLICLPREQAARFCAEIKSPKYGEGHQAWIIGIVEKGNRTARIIDKPRIIEVAPQVATQSVNPTPGATS
;
A
#
# COMPACT_ATOMS: atom_id res chain seq x y z
N GLY A 1 -10.55 6.00 -8.49
CA GLY A 1 -11.51 6.15 -7.38
C GLY A 1 -10.98 5.51 -6.13
N ARG A 2 -11.23 4.20 -5.93
CA ARG A 2 -10.89 3.46 -4.70
C ARG A 2 -9.47 3.70 -4.19
N ILE A 3 -8.45 3.54 -5.05
CA ILE A 3 -7.04 3.73 -4.67
C ILE A 3 -6.78 5.13 -4.09
N ALA A 4 -7.36 6.18 -4.67
CA ALA A 4 -7.16 7.54 -4.18
C ALA A 4 -7.77 7.74 -2.79
N CYS A 5 -8.98 7.19 -2.56
CA CYS A 5 -9.63 7.21 -1.25
C CYS A 5 -8.85 6.39 -0.22
N ALA A 6 -8.45 5.16 -0.57
CA ALA A 6 -7.64 4.29 0.28
C ALA A 6 -6.29 4.94 0.65
N ASN A 7 -5.66 5.64 -0.28
CA ASN A 7 -4.43 6.39 -0.02
C ASN A 7 -4.64 7.52 0.99
N VAL A 8 -5.73 8.28 0.87
CA VAL A 8 -6.06 9.37 1.82
C VAL A 8 -6.35 8.82 3.23
N LEU A 9 -7.05 7.68 3.32
CA LEU A 9 -7.37 7.05 4.60
C LEU A 9 -6.15 6.34 5.24
N SER A 10 -5.13 6.01 4.46
CA SER A 10 -3.95 5.26 4.90
C SER A 10 -3.22 5.94 6.06
N ASP A 11 -3.11 7.27 6.03
CA ASP A 11 -2.45 8.05 7.09
C ASP A 11 -3.21 7.98 8.44
N LEU A 12 -4.55 7.99 8.43
CA LEU A 12 -5.34 7.77 9.66
C LEU A 12 -5.09 6.38 10.23
N TYR A 13 -5.06 5.38 9.35
CA TYR A 13 -4.81 3.99 9.75
C TYR A 13 -3.39 3.78 10.29
N ALA A 14 -2.40 4.54 9.82
CA ALA A 14 -1.05 4.52 10.38
C ALA A 14 -0.99 4.99 11.84
N MET A 15 -1.97 5.79 12.27
CA MET A 15 -2.13 6.23 13.67
C MET A 15 -2.99 5.25 14.50
N GLY A 16 -3.39 4.11 13.95
CA GLY A 16 -4.26 3.14 14.65
C GLY A 16 -5.73 3.56 14.76
N VAL A 17 -6.11 4.68 14.14
CA VAL A 17 -7.48 5.17 14.14
C VAL A 17 -8.28 4.38 13.11
N THR A 18 -9.34 3.67 13.52
CA THR A 18 -10.14 2.84 12.60
C THR A 18 -11.33 3.57 11.99
N GLU A 19 -11.78 4.64 12.62
CA GLU A 19 -12.96 5.41 12.24
C GLU A 19 -12.56 6.69 11.51
N CYS A 20 -13.38 7.11 10.55
CA CYS A 20 -13.24 8.37 9.83
C CYS A 20 -14.57 9.11 9.92
N ASP A 21 -14.62 10.23 10.63
CA ASP A 21 -15.87 10.98 10.81
C ASP A 21 -16.31 11.65 9.51
N ASN A 22 -15.34 12.16 8.74
CA ASN A 22 -15.64 12.92 7.54
C ASN A 22 -14.54 12.84 6.49
N MET A 23 -14.94 12.71 5.21
CA MET A 23 -14.04 12.89 4.08
C MET A 23 -14.41 14.07 3.19
N LEU A 24 -13.39 14.73 2.66
CA LEU A 24 -13.51 15.68 1.53
C LEU A 24 -12.75 15.12 0.33
N MET A 25 -13.28 15.31 -0.88
CA MET A 25 -12.62 14.88 -2.12
C MET A 25 -11.97 16.06 -2.86
N LEU A 26 -10.71 15.92 -3.23
CA LEU A 26 -9.97 16.90 -4.04
C LEU A 26 -9.78 16.34 -5.44
N LEU A 27 -10.32 17.05 -6.44
CA LEU A 27 -10.44 16.54 -7.80
C LEU A 27 -9.93 17.56 -8.84
N GLY A 28 -9.00 17.13 -9.68
CA GLY A 28 -8.54 17.86 -10.86
C GLY A 28 -9.06 17.16 -12.11
N VAL A 29 -9.88 17.86 -12.90
CA VAL A 29 -10.32 17.41 -14.22
C VAL A 29 -9.30 17.83 -15.26
N SER A 30 -8.82 16.89 -16.08
CA SER A 30 -7.80 17.16 -17.09
C SER A 30 -8.33 18.13 -18.16
N ASN A 31 -7.66 19.25 -18.40
CA ASN A 31 -8.00 20.14 -19.52
C ASN A 31 -7.67 19.55 -20.92
N LYS A 32 -7.07 18.35 -20.96
CA LYS A 32 -6.75 17.61 -22.19
C LYS A 32 -7.81 16.57 -22.56
N MET A 33 -8.77 16.30 -21.68
CA MET A 33 -9.85 15.35 -21.95
C MET A 33 -11.03 16.06 -22.61
N THR A 34 -11.72 15.36 -23.49
CA THR A 34 -12.98 15.84 -24.07
C THR A 34 -14.11 15.79 -23.03
N ASP A 35 -15.16 16.59 -23.23
CA ASP A 35 -16.36 16.53 -22.38
C ASP A 35 -16.95 15.13 -22.31
N ARG A 36 -16.95 14.39 -23.44
CA ARG A 36 -17.43 13.01 -23.51
C ARG A 36 -16.61 12.05 -22.65
N GLU A 37 -15.28 12.20 -22.63
CA GLU A 37 -14.42 11.40 -21.75
C GLU A 37 -14.63 11.80 -20.29
N ARG A 38 -14.74 13.10 -19.99
CA ARG A 38 -15.00 13.60 -18.64
C ARG A 38 -16.28 13.00 -18.06
N ASP A 39 -17.37 13.08 -18.81
CA ASP A 39 -18.70 12.66 -18.34
C ASP A 39 -18.83 11.13 -18.21
N LYS A 40 -17.87 10.37 -18.75
CA LYS A 40 -17.77 8.91 -18.57
C LYS A 40 -16.80 8.51 -17.48
N VAL A 41 -15.59 9.08 -17.49
CA VAL A 41 -14.48 8.67 -16.62
C VAL A 41 -14.64 9.24 -15.21
N MET A 42 -15.02 10.51 -15.08
CA MET A 42 -15.10 11.15 -13.77
C MET A 42 -16.16 10.51 -12.87
N PRO A 43 -17.38 10.15 -13.34
CA PRO A 43 -18.34 9.42 -12.51
C PRO A 43 -17.81 8.08 -11.98
N LEU A 44 -17.04 7.34 -12.77
CA LEU A 44 -16.43 6.07 -12.33
C LEU A 44 -15.37 6.31 -11.24
N ILE A 45 -14.59 7.38 -11.36
CA ILE A 45 -13.62 7.78 -10.34
C ILE A 45 -14.34 8.16 -9.04
N ILE A 46 -15.39 8.98 -9.14
CA ILE A 46 -16.19 9.44 -8.01
C ILE A 46 -16.88 8.26 -7.32
N GLN A 47 -17.50 7.37 -8.10
CA GLN A 47 -18.14 6.16 -7.57
C GLN A 47 -17.13 5.29 -6.81
N GLY A 48 -15.98 4.99 -7.41
CA GLY A 48 -14.97 4.20 -6.72
C GLY A 48 -14.41 4.90 -5.46
N PHE A 49 -14.34 6.23 -5.42
CA PHE A 49 -13.94 6.95 -4.21
C PHE A 49 -15.01 6.79 -3.11
N LYS A 50 -16.28 6.96 -3.48
CA LYS A 50 -17.43 6.76 -2.60
C LYS A 50 -17.50 5.34 -2.05
N ASP A 51 -17.30 4.32 -2.88
CA ASP A 51 -17.36 2.91 -2.47
C ASP A 51 -16.27 2.57 -1.42
N ALA A 52 -15.06 3.12 -1.56
CA ALA A 52 -14.01 2.95 -0.56
C ALA A 52 -14.31 3.74 0.73
N ALA A 53 -14.92 4.92 0.63
CA ALA A 53 -15.35 5.67 1.81
C ALA A 53 -16.46 4.92 2.57
N GLU A 54 -17.40 4.32 1.85
CA GLU A 54 -18.47 3.50 2.44
C GLU A 54 -17.91 2.25 3.13
N GLU A 55 -16.94 1.55 2.53
CA GLU A 55 -16.21 0.44 3.18
C GLU A 55 -15.47 0.92 4.45
N ALA A 56 -14.93 2.13 4.42
CA ALA A 56 -14.29 2.77 5.57
C ALA A 56 -15.28 3.22 6.65
N GLY A 57 -16.60 3.07 6.44
CA GLY A 57 -17.64 3.49 7.37
C GLY A 57 -17.86 5.01 7.40
N THR A 58 -17.46 5.73 6.35
CA THR A 58 -17.54 7.19 6.28
C THR A 58 -18.22 7.65 4.99
N SER A 59 -18.36 8.96 4.82
CA SER A 59 -18.94 9.56 3.62
C SER A 59 -18.16 10.78 3.16
N VAL A 60 -18.23 11.06 1.86
CA VAL A 60 -17.70 12.28 1.26
C VAL A 60 -18.78 13.35 1.32
N THR A 61 -18.61 14.35 2.19
CA THR A 61 -19.62 15.40 2.43
C THR A 61 -19.35 16.70 1.68
N GLY A 62 -18.20 16.80 1.03
CA GLY A 62 -17.79 17.97 0.28
C GLY A 62 -16.48 17.74 -0.45
N GLY A 63 -15.95 18.81 -1.03
CA GLY A 63 -14.73 18.74 -1.81
C GLY A 63 -14.56 19.94 -2.73
N GLN A 64 -13.50 19.92 -3.52
CA GLN A 64 -13.23 20.92 -4.54
C GLN A 64 -12.86 20.23 -5.85
N THR A 65 -13.47 20.69 -6.94
CA THR A 65 -13.12 20.25 -8.30
C THR A 65 -12.62 21.44 -9.12
N VAL A 66 -11.47 21.29 -9.77
CA VAL A 66 -10.86 22.32 -10.63
C VAL A 66 -10.37 21.75 -11.95
N LEU A 67 -10.19 22.60 -12.95
CA LEU A 67 -9.47 22.22 -14.17
C LEU A 67 -7.96 22.21 -13.90
N ASN A 68 -7.26 21.20 -14.42
CA ASN A 68 -5.82 21.04 -14.27
C ASN A 68 -5.23 20.33 -15.51
N PRO A 69 -3.95 20.51 -15.89
CA PRO A 69 -3.36 19.78 -17.03
C PRO A 69 -3.33 18.25 -16.89
N TRP A 70 -3.41 17.75 -15.66
CA TRP A 70 -3.43 16.33 -15.30
C TRP A 70 -4.65 16.02 -14.44
N ILE A 71 -5.10 14.76 -14.45
CA ILE A 71 -6.09 14.29 -13.48
C ILE A 71 -5.43 14.28 -12.10
N VAL A 72 -6.02 15.00 -11.13
CA VAL A 72 -5.56 15.03 -9.74
C VAL A 72 -6.61 14.35 -8.88
N LEU A 73 -6.21 13.36 -8.09
CA LEU A 73 -7.08 12.62 -7.20
C LEU A 73 -6.51 12.66 -5.79
N GLY A 74 -7.30 13.15 -4.83
CA GLY A 74 -6.92 13.17 -3.43
C GLY A 74 -8.11 13.51 -2.54
N GLY A 75 -7.83 13.89 -1.31
CA GLY A 75 -8.85 14.18 -0.34
C GLY A 75 -8.28 14.53 1.03
N VAL A 76 -9.20 14.69 1.98
CA VAL A 76 -8.91 14.87 3.40
C VAL A 76 -9.75 13.85 4.16
N ALA A 77 -9.16 13.19 5.15
CA ALA A 77 -9.87 12.36 6.10
C ALA A 77 -9.65 12.91 7.50
N THR A 78 -10.73 13.06 8.27
CA THR A 78 -10.71 13.69 9.59
C THR A 78 -11.49 12.86 10.60
N THR A 79 -10.93 12.72 11.80
CA THR A 79 -11.57 12.05 12.93
C THR A 79 -11.30 12.83 14.22
N VAL A 80 -12.30 12.95 15.07
CA VAL A 80 -12.18 13.50 16.43
C VAL A 80 -12.01 12.33 17.40
N CYS A 81 -10.79 12.11 17.87
CA CYS A 81 -10.43 10.93 18.64
C CYS A 81 -10.36 11.20 20.14
N GLN A 82 -10.75 10.20 20.94
CA GLN A 82 -10.32 10.05 22.33
C GLN A 82 -8.85 9.60 22.38
N PRO A 83 -8.13 9.86 23.50
CA PRO A 83 -6.71 9.52 23.62
C PRO A 83 -6.34 8.04 23.43
N ASN A 84 -7.30 7.12 23.60
CA ASN A 84 -7.11 5.68 23.44
C ASN A 84 -7.45 5.17 22.03
N GLU A 85 -7.99 6.00 21.15
CA GLU A 85 -8.38 5.62 19.78
C GLU A 85 -7.22 5.78 18.79
N PHE A 86 -6.18 6.52 19.15
CA PHE A 86 -4.96 6.66 18.38
C PHE A 86 -3.73 6.13 19.13
N ILE A 87 -2.74 5.69 18.36
CA ILE A 87 -1.43 5.22 18.83
C ILE A 87 -0.40 6.24 18.37
N MET A 88 0.32 6.85 19.31
CA MET A 88 1.42 7.76 18.98
C MET A 88 2.56 6.99 18.29
N PRO A 89 3.10 7.46 17.15
CA PRO A 89 4.04 6.71 16.32
C PRO A 89 5.50 6.82 16.83
N ASP A 90 5.73 6.72 18.13
CA ASP A 90 7.01 7.13 18.74
C ASP A 90 7.52 6.24 19.89
N ASN A 91 6.90 5.08 20.13
CA ASN A 91 7.16 4.25 21.31
C ASN A 91 7.95 2.96 21.02
N ALA A 92 8.59 2.81 19.86
CA ALA A 92 9.35 1.60 19.52
C ALA A 92 10.53 1.39 20.49
N VAL A 93 10.83 0.13 20.81
CA VAL A 93 11.91 -0.27 21.74
C VAL A 93 12.87 -1.28 21.08
N PRO A 94 14.14 -1.35 21.53
CA PRO A 94 15.05 -2.40 21.07
C PRO A 94 14.45 -3.79 21.33
N GLY A 95 14.46 -4.65 20.31
CA GLY A 95 13.88 -5.99 20.37
C GLY A 95 12.55 -6.14 19.64
N ASP A 96 11.83 -5.03 19.42
CA ASP A 96 10.66 -4.99 18.54
C ASP A 96 11.02 -5.49 17.14
N VAL A 97 9.99 -5.93 16.42
CA VAL A 97 10.11 -6.35 15.03
C VAL A 97 9.29 -5.43 14.13
N LEU A 98 9.73 -5.34 12.87
CA LEU A 98 9.09 -4.53 11.83
C LEU A 98 8.16 -5.44 11.02
N VAL A 99 6.86 -5.13 11.02
CA VAL A 99 5.84 -5.85 10.24
C VAL A 99 5.35 -4.97 9.09
N LEU A 100 5.32 -5.50 7.88
CA LEU A 100 4.79 -4.83 6.68
C LEU A 100 3.51 -5.54 6.21
N THR A 101 2.44 -4.79 5.94
CA THR A 101 1.10 -5.36 5.66
C THR A 101 0.69 -5.44 4.20
N LYS A 102 1.50 -4.90 3.27
CA LYS A 102 1.32 -5.03 1.81
C LYS A 102 2.66 -5.32 1.13
N PRO A 103 2.68 -6.06 0.01
CA PRO A 103 3.89 -6.21 -0.78
C PRO A 103 4.29 -4.88 -1.44
N LEU A 104 5.58 -4.75 -1.72
CA LEU A 104 6.19 -3.61 -2.43
C LEU A 104 6.19 -3.82 -3.94
N GLY A 105 6.48 -2.77 -4.69
CA GLY A 105 6.69 -2.79 -6.13
C GLY A 105 5.49 -2.32 -6.95
N THR A 106 4.55 -1.56 -6.36
CA THR A 106 3.35 -1.11 -7.09
C THR A 106 3.72 -0.15 -8.23
N GLN A 107 4.70 0.72 -8.03
CA GLN A 107 5.19 1.64 -9.07
C GLN A 107 5.78 0.88 -10.26
N VAL A 108 6.51 -0.21 -10.01
CA VAL A 108 7.05 -1.05 -11.09
C VAL A 108 5.90 -1.69 -11.86
N ALA A 109 4.94 -2.32 -11.16
CA ALA A 109 3.79 -2.99 -11.77
C ALA A 109 2.95 -2.05 -12.65
N VAL A 110 2.60 -0.87 -12.15
CA VAL A 110 1.81 0.12 -12.90
C VAL A 110 2.60 0.67 -14.08
N ALA A 111 3.89 0.97 -13.91
CA ALA A 111 4.71 1.50 -14.99
C ALA A 111 4.87 0.48 -16.12
N VAL A 112 5.13 -0.78 -15.81
CA VAL A 112 5.41 -1.81 -16.82
C VAL A 112 4.14 -2.22 -17.57
N HIS A 113 2.97 -2.16 -16.92
CA HIS A 113 1.68 -2.28 -17.61
C HIS A 113 1.48 -1.18 -18.65
N GLN A 114 1.77 0.09 -18.31
CA GLN A 114 1.74 1.18 -19.29
C GLN A 114 2.78 1.03 -20.42
N TRP A 115 3.87 0.30 -20.18
CA TRP A 115 4.90 0.09 -21.20
C TRP A 115 4.47 -0.93 -22.27
N LEU A 116 3.44 -1.75 -22.02
CA LEU A 116 2.88 -2.66 -23.01
C LEU A 116 2.42 -1.91 -24.28
N ASP A 117 1.87 -0.71 -24.10
CA ASP A 117 1.41 0.18 -25.18
C ASP A 117 2.54 1.00 -25.84
N ILE A 118 3.79 0.88 -25.35
CA ILE A 118 4.94 1.66 -25.79
C ILE A 118 6.06 0.69 -26.24
N PRO A 119 6.14 0.34 -27.54
CA PRO A 119 7.04 -0.71 -28.03
C PRO A 119 8.51 -0.55 -27.60
N GLU A 120 9.02 0.68 -27.61
CA GLU A 120 10.39 0.98 -27.18
C GLU A 120 10.66 0.64 -25.71
N LYS A 121 9.66 0.85 -24.83
CA LYS A 121 9.77 0.53 -23.41
C LYS A 121 9.54 -0.95 -23.14
N TRP A 122 8.53 -1.55 -23.78
CA TRP A 122 8.29 -3.00 -23.68
C TRP A 122 9.53 -3.82 -24.09
N ASN A 123 10.21 -3.41 -25.17
CA ASN A 123 11.41 -4.08 -25.66
C ASN A 123 12.55 -4.17 -24.62
N LYS A 124 12.58 -3.30 -23.59
CA LYS A 124 13.58 -3.35 -22.52
C LYS A 124 13.35 -4.48 -21.52
N ILE A 125 12.11 -4.89 -21.32
CA ILE A 125 11.71 -5.84 -20.27
C ILE A 125 11.11 -7.15 -20.82
N LYS A 126 10.82 -7.22 -22.12
CA LYS A 126 10.21 -8.41 -22.76
C LYS A 126 10.99 -9.72 -22.60
N LEU A 127 12.29 -9.64 -22.31
CA LEU A 127 13.14 -10.81 -22.06
C LEU A 127 13.15 -11.24 -20.59
N VAL A 128 12.54 -10.45 -19.71
CA VAL A 128 12.55 -10.63 -18.25
C VAL A 128 11.19 -11.10 -17.73
N VAL A 129 10.11 -10.64 -18.37
CA VAL A 129 8.73 -10.85 -17.93
C VAL A 129 7.81 -11.04 -19.14
N THR A 130 6.78 -11.87 -19.01
CA THR A 130 5.75 -12.04 -20.05
C THR A 130 4.68 -10.96 -19.92
N GLN A 131 3.83 -10.79 -20.95
CA GLN A 131 2.68 -9.87 -20.85
C GLN A 131 1.69 -10.34 -19.78
N GLU A 132 1.52 -11.66 -19.62
CA GLU A 132 0.66 -12.26 -18.59
C GLU A 132 1.18 -11.96 -17.18
N ASP A 133 2.49 -12.13 -16.95
CA ASP A 133 3.11 -11.77 -15.66
C ASP A 133 2.89 -10.28 -15.33
N VAL A 134 2.96 -9.39 -16.33
CA VAL A 134 2.69 -7.95 -16.16
C VAL A 134 1.23 -7.68 -15.81
N GLU A 135 0.29 -8.31 -16.52
CA GLU A 135 -1.13 -8.16 -16.24
C GLU A 135 -1.48 -8.64 -14.82
N LEU A 136 -0.98 -9.82 -14.43
CA LEU A 136 -1.18 -10.35 -13.08
C LEU A 136 -0.61 -9.42 -12.01
N ALA A 137 0.60 -8.91 -12.20
CA ALA A 137 1.22 -7.97 -11.26
C ALA A 137 0.45 -6.64 -11.18
N TYR A 138 -0.09 -6.16 -12.31
CA TYR A 138 -0.92 -4.95 -12.36
C TYR A 138 -2.23 -5.13 -11.60
N GLN A 139 -2.95 -6.23 -11.83
CA GLN A 139 -4.19 -6.56 -11.11
C GLN A 139 -3.94 -6.69 -9.61
N GLU A 140 -2.89 -7.40 -9.21
CA GLU A 140 -2.51 -7.51 -7.79
C GLU A 140 -2.11 -6.17 -7.17
N ALA A 141 -1.34 -5.34 -7.88
CA ALA A 141 -1.01 -4.00 -7.41
C ALA A 141 -2.30 -3.18 -7.25
N MET A 142 -3.19 -3.18 -8.24
CA MET A 142 -4.47 -2.45 -8.19
C MET A 142 -5.33 -2.90 -7.00
N MET A 143 -5.45 -4.20 -6.76
CA MET A 143 -6.20 -4.76 -5.62
C MET A 143 -5.57 -4.35 -4.29
N ASN A 144 -4.26 -4.52 -4.13
CA ASN A 144 -3.56 -4.17 -2.89
C ASN A 144 -3.60 -2.64 -2.62
N MET A 145 -3.44 -1.81 -3.66
CA MET A 145 -3.55 -0.35 -3.53
C MET A 145 -4.98 0.11 -3.20
N ALA A 146 -6.00 -0.63 -3.63
CA ALA A 146 -7.40 -0.32 -3.32
C ALA A 146 -7.83 -0.83 -1.93
N ARG A 147 -7.09 -1.77 -1.34
CA ARG A 147 -7.36 -2.31 -0.01
C ARG A 147 -7.11 -1.28 1.09
N LEU A 148 -8.05 -1.11 2.01
CA LEU A 148 -7.91 -0.24 3.17
C LEU A 148 -6.94 -0.84 4.20
N ASN A 149 -6.18 0.02 4.88
CA ASN A 149 -5.37 -0.38 6.04
C ASN A 149 -6.20 -0.44 7.36
N ARG A 150 -7.54 -0.31 7.29
CA ARG A 150 -8.46 -0.25 8.44
C ARG A 150 -8.33 -1.43 9.40
N THR A 151 -8.33 -2.66 8.86
CA THR A 151 -8.16 -3.87 9.67
C THR A 151 -6.79 -3.90 10.36
N ALA A 152 -5.73 -3.49 9.64
CA ALA A 152 -4.39 -3.41 10.22
C ALA A 152 -4.35 -2.42 11.39
N ALA A 153 -4.99 -1.26 11.26
CA ALA A 153 -5.11 -0.26 12.32
C ALA A 153 -5.80 -0.80 13.59
N GLY A 154 -6.93 -1.50 13.43
CA GLY A 154 -7.62 -2.11 14.58
C GLY A 154 -6.79 -3.21 15.28
N LEU A 155 -6.05 -3.99 14.50
CA LEU A 155 -5.16 -5.02 15.04
C LEU A 155 -3.93 -4.43 15.73
N MET A 156 -3.51 -3.20 15.41
CA MET A 156 -2.41 -2.53 16.12
C MET A 156 -2.74 -2.35 17.60
N HIS A 157 -3.98 -1.98 17.94
CA HIS A 157 -4.44 -1.89 19.34
C HIS A 157 -4.43 -3.27 20.01
N THR A 158 -5.00 -4.28 19.35
CA THR A 158 -5.12 -5.65 19.89
C THR A 158 -3.77 -6.28 20.22
N PHE A 159 -2.77 -6.02 19.38
CA PHE A 159 -1.44 -6.62 19.48
C PHE A 159 -0.38 -5.66 20.02
N ASN A 160 -0.80 -4.52 20.59
CA ASN A 160 0.03 -3.59 21.33
C ASN A 160 1.19 -3.00 20.49
N ALA A 161 0.86 -2.51 19.29
CA ALA A 161 1.82 -1.83 18.43
C ALA A 161 2.42 -0.60 19.11
N HIS A 162 3.71 -0.38 18.88
CA HIS A 162 4.46 0.71 19.50
C HIS A 162 4.60 1.94 18.61
N ALA A 163 4.63 1.74 17.29
CA ALA A 163 4.70 2.80 16.31
C ALA A 163 4.30 2.26 14.93
N ALA A 164 3.76 3.10 14.06
CA ALA A 164 3.55 2.75 12.67
C ALA A 164 3.65 3.96 11.74
N THR A 165 3.89 3.66 10.46
CA THR A 165 3.77 4.58 9.32
C THR A 165 3.22 3.77 8.16
N ASP A 166 2.62 4.40 7.17
CA ASP A 166 2.31 3.75 5.91
C ASP A 166 3.43 3.96 4.88
N ILE A 167 3.49 3.06 3.88
CA ILE A 167 4.50 3.11 2.83
C ILE A 167 3.87 3.67 1.56
N THR A 168 4.22 4.91 1.21
CA THR A 168 3.71 5.60 0.02
C THR A 168 4.87 6.18 -0.81
N GLY A 169 4.82 7.47 -1.15
CA GLY A 169 5.62 8.06 -2.24
C GLY A 169 7.13 8.06 -2.01
N PHE A 170 7.62 7.94 -0.77
CA PHE A 170 9.05 7.93 -0.46
C PHE A 170 9.68 6.52 -0.47
N GLY A 171 8.87 5.49 -0.70
CA GLY A 171 9.30 4.10 -0.63
C GLY A 171 9.59 3.62 0.79
N ILE A 172 9.78 2.30 0.92
CA ILE A 172 9.93 1.63 2.22
C ILE A 172 11.06 2.23 3.08
N LEU A 173 12.20 2.58 2.48
CA LEU A 173 13.33 3.13 3.22
C LEU A 173 13.06 4.56 3.69
N GLY A 174 12.47 5.41 2.83
CA GLY A 174 12.18 6.80 3.17
C GLY A 174 11.18 6.90 4.33
N HIS A 175 10.09 6.12 4.28
CA HIS A 175 9.10 6.09 5.35
C HIS A 175 9.66 5.43 6.63
N ALA A 176 10.44 4.36 6.52
CA ALA A 176 11.11 3.78 7.69
C ALA A 176 12.07 4.76 8.37
N GLN A 177 12.81 5.57 7.60
CA GLN A 177 13.69 6.62 8.13
C GLN A 177 12.90 7.72 8.83
N ASN A 178 11.77 8.14 8.28
CA ASN A 178 10.90 9.13 8.92
C ASN A 178 10.33 8.60 10.25
N LEU A 179 9.84 7.36 10.26
CA LEU A 179 9.34 6.73 11.49
C LEU A 179 10.46 6.58 12.54
N ALA A 180 11.66 6.14 12.13
CA ALA A 180 12.80 6.00 13.04
C ALA A 180 13.19 7.34 13.70
N LYS A 181 13.18 8.44 12.94
CA LYS A 181 13.46 9.80 13.45
C LYS A 181 12.48 10.26 14.52
N GLN A 182 11.23 9.81 14.44
CA GLN A 182 10.16 10.19 15.35
C GLN A 182 10.23 9.50 16.72
N GLN A 183 11.00 8.42 16.84
CA GLN A 183 11.01 7.61 18.06
C GLN A 183 11.57 8.39 19.27
N ARG A 184 10.91 8.26 20.43
CA ARG A 184 11.40 8.83 21.68
C ARG A 184 12.67 8.12 22.15
N ASN A 185 12.70 6.79 22.04
CA ASN A 185 13.83 5.96 22.42
C ASN A 185 15.00 6.06 21.41
N GLU A 186 16.22 5.77 21.88
CA GLU A 186 17.41 5.65 21.03
C GLU A 186 17.41 4.31 20.29
N VAL A 187 16.58 4.23 19.24
CA VAL A 187 16.41 3.03 18.43
C VAL A 187 16.78 3.25 16.97
N SER A 188 17.01 2.18 16.23
CA SER A 188 17.18 2.22 14.78
C SER A 188 16.59 0.97 14.13
N PHE A 189 16.14 1.12 12.89
CA PHE A 189 15.40 0.10 12.17
C PHE A 189 16.29 -0.60 11.16
N VAL A 190 16.29 -1.93 11.18
CA VAL A 190 17.07 -2.75 10.25
C VAL A 190 16.13 -3.69 9.50
N ILE A 191 15.95 -3.40 8.22
CA ILE A 191 15.14 -4.21 7.30
C ILE A 191 16.03 -5.28 6.66
N HIS A 192 15.62 -6.53 6.83
CA HIS A 192 16.36 -7.74 6.43
C HIS A 192 15.81 -8.37 5.15
N ASN A 193 14.50 -8.25 4.94
CA ASN A 193 13.82 -8.84 3.80
C ASN A 193 12.73 -7.91 3.26
N LEU A 194 12.35 -8.09 2.00
CA LEU A 194 11.39 -7.25 1.30
C LEU A 194 10.34 -8.15 0.61
N PRO A 195 9.07 -8.14 1.04
CA PRO A 195 7.98 -8.75 0.29
C PRO A 195 7.71 -7.89 -0.94
N VAL A 196 7.86 -8.46 -2.12
CA VAL A 196 7.76 -7.76 -3.41
C VAL A 196 6.80 -8.52 -4.29
N LEU A 197 5.90 -7.81 -4.98
CA LEU A 197 5.04 -8.39 -6.01
C LEU A 197 5.88 -9.20 -7.00
N ALA A 198 5.42 -10.41 -7.30
CA ALA A 198 6.21 -11.36 -8.08
C ALA A 198 6.75 -10.73 -9.37
N LYS A 199 8.00 -11.07 -9.74
CA LYS A 199 8.73 -10.57 -10.92
C LYS A 199 9.16 -9.09 -10.85
N MET A 200 8.55 -8.24 -10.01
CA MET A 200 8.85 -6.81 -10.00
C MET A 200 10.29 -6.50 -9.55
N ALA A 201 10.88 -7.34 -8.70
CA ALA A 201 12.30 -7.24 -8.35
C ALA A 201 13.22 -7.45 -9.57
N ALA A 202 12.93 -8.47 -10.39
CA ALA A 202 13.66 -8.76 -11.61
C ALA A 202 13.51 -7.64 -12.65
N VAL A 203 12.30 -7.11 -12.81
CA VAL A 203 12.03 -5.99 -13.73
C VAL A 203 12.72 -4.71 -13.27
N SER A 204 12.67 -4.38 -11.98
CA SER A 204 13.41 -3.25 -11.43
C SER A 204 14.91 -3.37 -11.70
N LYS A 205 15.49 -4.56 -11.50
CA LYS A 205 16.91 -4.82 -11.74
C LYS A 205 17.28 -4.69 -13.22
N ALA A 206 16.43 -5.17 -14.12
CA ALA A 206 16.64 -5.05 -15.56
C ALA A 206 16.61 -3.58 -16.04
N CYS A 207 15.89 -2.72 -15.33
CA CYS A 207 15.83 -1.28 -15.61
C CYS A 207 16.95 -0.48 -14.91
N GLY A 208 17.93 -1.14 -14.29
CA GLY A 208 19.01 -0.47 -13.55
C GLY A 208 18.49 0.37 -12.39
N ASN A 209 18.92 1.64 -12.32
CA ASN A 209 18.58 2.55 -11.22
C ASN A 209 17.24 3.29 -11.41
N MET A 210 16.44 2.93 -12.42
CA MET A 210 15.21 3.66 -12.75
C MET A 210 14.18 3.67 -11.61
N PHE A 211 14.02 2.53 -10.93
CA PHE A 211 13.01 2.37 -9.87
C PHE A 211 13.61 2.37 -8.47
N GLY A 212 14.79 1.75 -8.27
CA GLY A 212 15.42 1.65 -6.95
C GLY A 212 14.68 0.74 -5.96
N LEU A 213 13.87 -0.23 -6.44
CA LEU A 213 13.04 -1.08 -5.58
C LEU A 213 13.87 -1.89 -4.58
N MET A 214 15.02 -2.42 -5.00
CA MET A 214 15.91 -3.20 -4.13
C MET A 214 16.64 -2.34 -3.07
N HIS A 215 16.68 -1.02 -3.29
CA HIS A 215 17.27 -0.04 -2.37
C HIS A 215 16.21 0.60 -1.46
N GLY A 216 14.94 0.22 -1.63
CA GLY A 216 13.82 0.73 -0.84
C GLY A 216 13.41 2.17 -1.13
N THR A 217 13.91 2.77 -2.22
CA THR A 217 13.61 4.15 -2.61
C THR A 217 12.55 4.26 -3.71
N CYS A 218 12.01 3.13 -4.17
CA CYS A 218 10.95 3.12 -5.17
C CYS A 218 9.64 3.62 -4.54
N PRO A 219 8.93 4.56 -5.18
CA PRO A 219 7.63 4.99 -4.70
C PRO A 219 6.66 3.82 -4.59
N GLU A 220 5.81 3.87 -3.58
CA GLU A 220 4.59 3.09 -3.50
C GLU A 220 3.39 4.06 -3.53
N THR A 221 2.21 3.55 -3.85
CA THR A 221 0.95 4.32 -3.76
C THR A 221 -0.03 3.49 -2.96
N SER A 222 -0.64 4.05 -1.92
CA SER A 222 -1.55 3.31 -1.03
C SER A 222 -0.97 1.97 -0.56
N GLY A 223 0.29 1.98 -0.12
CA GLY A 223 0.97 0.79 0.35
C GLY A 223 0.47 0.33 1.73
N GLY A 224 1.22 -0.57 2.34
CA GLY A 224 0.87 -1.16 3.63
C GLY A 224 1.36 -0.32 4.79
N LEU A 225 0.94 -0.70 5.99
CA LEU A 225 1.53 -0.20 7.22
C LEU A 225 2.85 -0.91 7.49
N LEU A 226 3.85 -0.16 7.90
CA LEU A 226 5.07 -0.60 8.55
C LEU A 226 4.91 -0.37 10.05
N ILE A 227 4.85 -1.45 10.82
CA ILE A 227 4.44 -1.45 12.23
C ILE A 227 5.58 -1.98 13.08
N CYS A 228 5.93 -1.27 14.16
CA CYS A 228 6.79 -1.76 15.24
C CYS A 228 5.92 -2.51 16.24
N LEU A 229 6.17 -3.81 16.40
CA LEU A 229 5.42 -4.69 17.30
C LEU A 229 6.35 -5.40 18.28
N PRO A 230 5.88 -5.68 19.51
CA PRO A 230 6.55 -6.62 20.40
C PRO A 230 6.76 -7.97 19.69
N ARG A 231 7.94 -8.56 19.86
CA ARG A 231 8.35 -9.77 19.14
C ARG A 231 7.38 -10.93 19.37
N GLU A 232 6.90 -11.09 20.59
CA GLU A 232 5.94 -12.13 20.98
C GLU A 232 4.54 -11.93 20.38
N GLN A 233 4.18 -10.71 19.97
CA GLN A 233 2.88 -10.38 19.39
C GLN A 233 2.88 -10.42 17.85
N ALA A 234 4.03 -10.19 17.22
CA ALA A 234 4.12 -10.04 15.77
C ALA A 234 3.61 -11.26 14.98
N ALA A 235 3.92 -12.48 15.43
CA ALA A 235 3.43 -13.70 14.79
C ALA A 235 1.90 -13.84 14.90
N ARG A 236 1.33 -13.44 16.04
CA ARG A 236 -0.12 -13.47 16.27
C ARG A 236 -0.84 -12.41 15.44
N PHE A 237 -0.27 -11.21 15.34
CA PHE A 237 -0.75 -10.17 14.44
C PHE A 237 -0.80 -10.67 12.99
N CYS A 238 0.30 -11.28 12.51
CA CYS A 238 0.39 -11.79 11.13
C CYS A 238 -0.60 -12.94 10.87
N ALA A 239 -0.88 -13.78 11.87
CA ALA A 239 -1.87 -14.84 11.76
C ALA A 239 -3.30 -14.29 11.74
N GLU A 240 -3.62 -13.33 12.61
CA GLU A 240 -4.95 -12.73 12.73
C GLU A 240 -5.32 -11.89 11.49
N ILE A 241 -4.38 -11.09 10.96
CA ILE A 241 -4.62 -10.27 9.75
C ILE A 241 -4.79 -11.13 8.48
N LYS A 242 -4.20 -12.33 8.46
CA LYS A 242 -4.37 -13.32 7.39
C LYS A 242 -5.64 -14.15 7.55
N SER A 243 -6.27 -14.13 8.73
CA SER A 243 -7.47 -14.91 9.00
C SER A 243 -8.66 -14.38 8.20
N PRO A 244 -9.57 -15.25 7.72
CA PRO A 244 -10.78 -14.83 7.02
C PRO A 244 -11.81 -14.11 7.91
N LYS A 245 -11.52 -13.97 9.21
CA LYS A 245 -12.40 -13.32 10.20
C LYS A 245 -12.71 -11.86 9.88
N TYR A 246 -11.84 -11.18 9.15
CA TYR A 246 -11.96 -9.75 8.80
C TYR A 246 -12.13 -9.53 7.29
N GLY A 247 -12.65 -10.52 6.55
CA GLY A 247 -12.78 -10.51 5.09
C GLY A 247 -11.84 -11.52 4.42
N GLU A 248 -11.40 -11.26 3.19
CA GLU A 248 -10.29 -12.02 2.60
C GLU A 248 -9.01 -11.66 3.35
N GLY A 249 -8.56 -12.52 4.26
CA GLY A 249 -7.37 -12.24 5.06
C GLY A 249 -6.12 -12.18 4.19
N HIS A 250 -5.30 -11.15 4.37
CA HIS A 250 -4.09 -10.94 3.59
C HIS A 250 -2.86 -11.06 4.46
N GLN A 251 -1.83 -11.74 3.94
CA GLN A 251 -0.61 -11.99 4.68
C GLN A 251 0.16 -10.68 4.96
N ALA A 252 0.69 -10.56 6.17
CA ALA A 252 1.72 -9.58 6.53
C ALA A 252 3.07 -10.29 6.75
N TRP A 253 4.16 -9.52 6.74
CA TRP A 253 5.52 -10.06 6.81
C TRP A 253 6.33 -9.36 7.90
N ILE A 254 7.04 -10.14 8.71
CA ILE A 254 8.10 -9.62 9.58
C ILE A 254 9.34 -9.38 8.71
N ILE A 255 9.64 -8.10 8.46
CA ILE A 255 10.67 -7.69 7.50
C ILE A 255 11.99 -7.30 8.15
N GLY A 256 12.00 -7.08 9.47
CA GLY A 256 13.17 -6.56 10.15
C GLY A 256 13.00 -6.42 11.65
N ILE A 257 13.92 -5.70 12.28
CA ILE A 257 13.99 -5.52 13.72
C ILE A 257 14.29 -4.06 14.08
N VAL A 258 13.97 -3.72 15.32
CA VAL A 258 14.36 -2.49 15.98
C VAL A 258 15.53 -2.81 16.92
N GLU A 259 16.63 -2.10 16.77
CA GLU A 259 17.85 -2.23 17.59
C GLU A 259 18.09 -0.94 18.37
N LYS A 260 18.98 -0.98 19.37
CA LYS A 260 19.50 0.25 19.96
C LYS A 260 20.27 1.03 18.89
N GLY A 261 20.00 2.32 18.74
CA GLY A 261 20.62 3.13 17.68
C GLY A 261 20.31 4.62 17.77
N ASN A 262 20.57 5.33 16.68
CA ASN A 262 20.57 6.78 16.60
C ASN A 262 19.41 7.36 15.78
N ARG A 263 18.22 6.75 15.87
CA ARG A 263 16.99 7.16 15.16
C ARG A 263 17.12 7.15 13.64
N THR A 264 17.81 6.12 13.11
CA THR A 264 17.96 5.89 11.67
C THR A 264 17.31 4.59 11.21
N ALA A 265 17.12 4.45 9.90
CA ALA A 265 16.68 3.19 9.30
C ALA A 265 17.58 2.82 8.13
N ARG A 266 17.85 1.52 7.98
CA ARG A 266 18.63 0.93 6.89
C ARG A 266 18.02 -0.38 6.42
N ILE A 267 18.22 -0.68 5.14
CA ILE A 267 18.08 -2.02 4.58
C ILE A 267 19.47 -2.65 4.54
N ILE A 268 19.61 -3.93 4.88
CA ILE A 268 20.90 -4.63 4.76
C ILE A 268 21.38 -4.66 3.31
N ASP A 269 22.69 -4.78 3.05
CA ASP A 269 23.27 -4.68 1.70
C ASP A 269 22.70 -5.70 0.70
N LYS A 270 22.29 -6.87 1.19
CA LYS A 270 21.71 -7.96 0.39
C LYS A 270 20.40 -8.40 1.04
N PRO A 271 19.32 -7.61 0.91
CA PRO A 271 18.05 -7.98 1.52
C PRO A 271 17.51 -9.24 0.83
N ARG A 272 16.91 -10.14 1.61
CA ARG A 272 16.21 -11.29 1.04
C ARG A 272 14.91 -10.80 0.39
N ILE A 273 14.74 -11.08 -0.90
CA ILE A 273 13.46 -10.82 -1.57
C ILE A 273 12.51 -11.98 -1.27
N ILE A 274 11.32 -11.64 -0.78
CA ILE A 274 10.20 -12.58 -0.65
C ILE A 274 9.30 -12.29 -1.85
N GLU A 275 9.36 -13.14 -2.86
CA GLU A 275 8.48 -13.05 -4.03
C GLU A 275 7.04 -13.37 -3.60
N VAL A 276 6.15 -12.40 -3.75
CA VAL A 276 4.73 -12.51 -3.39
C VAL A 276 3.93 -12.79 -4.66
N ALA A 277 3.52 -14.05 -4.81
CA ALA A 277 2.70 -14.48 -5.93
C ALA A 277 1.28 -13.92 -5.85
N PRO A 278 0.62 -13.69 -7.00
CA PRO A 278 -0.80 -13.32 -7.05
C PRO A 278 -1.70 -14.30 -6.31
N GLN A 279 -2.72 -13.79 -5.62
CA GLN A 279 -3.74 -14.59 -4.94
C GLN A 279 -4.67 -15.31 -5.94
N VAL A 280 -4.69 -14.86 -7.20
CA VAL A 280 -5.58 -15.37 -8.26
C VAL A 280 -5.25 -16.79 -8.73
N ALA A 281 -4.08 -17.36 -8.39
CA ALA A 281 -3.72 -18.72 -8.80
C ALA A 281 -4.61 -19.84 -8.21
N THR A 282 -5.51 -19.53 -7.27
CA THR A 282 -6.46 -20.50 -6.68
C THR A 282 -7.91 -20.37 -7.12
N GLN A 283 -8.26 -19.42 -7.98
CA GLN A 283 -9.60 -19.37 -8.59
C GLN A 283 -9.55 -20.05 -9.96
N SER A 284 -9.54 -21.39 -9.95
CA SER A 284 -9.92 -22.15 -11.15
C SER A 284 -11.33 -21.75 -11.54
N VAL A 285 -11.42 -21.14 -12.73
CA VAL A 285 -12.65 -20.83 -13.46
C VAL A 285 -13.60 -22.03 -13.39
N ASN A 286 -14.68 -21.91 -12.63
CA ASN A 286 -15.82 -22.81 -12.79
C ASN A 286 -16.46 -22.45 -14.14
N PRO A 287 -16.49 -23.37 -15.13
CA PRO A 287 -17.22 -23.12 -16.35
C PRO A 287 -18.70 -22.98 -16.02
N THR A 288 -19.30 -21.89 -16.49
CA THR A 288 -20.74 -21.62 -16.46
C THR A 288 -21.53 -22.88 -16.84
N PRO A 289 -22.51 -23.34 -16.05
CA PRO A 289 -23.40 -24.40 -16.49
C PRO A 289 -24.22 -23.89 -17.66
N GLY A 290 -24.14 -24.62 -18.78
CA GLY A 290 -24.78 -24.28 -20.03
C GLY A 290 -26.27 -24.03 -19.91
N ALA A 291 -26.76 -23.09 -20.70
CA ALA A 291 -28.15 -23.01 -21.08
C ALA A 291 -28.52 -24.27 -21.88
N THR A 292 -29.47 -25.04 -21.37
CA THR A 292 -30.19 -26.05 -22.16
C THR A 292 -31.68 -25.85 -21.97
N SER A 293 -32.33 -25.67 -23.14
CA SER A 293 -33.77 -25.74 -23.48
C SER A 293 -34.76 -24.87 -22.70
#